data_AF-A0A174JGQ9-F1
#
_entry.id   AF-A0A174JGQ9-F1
#
_cell.length_a   1.000
_cell.length_b   1.000
_cell.length_c   1.000
_cell.angle_alpha   90.00
_cell.angle_beta   90.00
_cell.angle_gamma   90.00
#
_symmetry.space_group_name_H-M   'P 1'
#
loop_
_entity.id
_entity.type
_entity.pdbx_description
1 polymer ?
#
loop_
_entity_poly.entity_id
_entity_poly.type
_entity_poly.pdbx_seq_one_letter_code
_entity_poly.pdbx_strand_id
1 'polypeptide(L)'
;MFSALCAAAMVTSVSAQGGKDMLSNGIKYLDVPYVAHTLEADGPEELVINCDEVDCTTLVEYVLAETLTPKLADGDISESAFADNLQKIRYRDGKIDGYTSRLHYIADWINNGVRNGFLQDVTGAMSPDTERLSISYMSSHPQLYKQLANSPENVAKMKKIEQSLSGKEVHYLPKAKLPADGLPWIKDGDIIAITTNTPGLDVAHMGIAFYADSKLLLVHASSTDKKVVVSKVPLSQMLKDNNKWTGIRVLRMKK
;
A
#
# COMPACT_ATOMS: atom_id res chain seq x y z
N MET A 1 30.96 -18.81 -44.17
CA MET A 1 30.36 -19.39 -42.94
C MET A 1 31.18 -18.94 -41.75
N PHE A 2 30.78 -17.88 -41.06
CA PHE A 2 31.21 -17.63 -39.66
C PHE A 2 30.04 -16.94 -38.96
N SER A 3 29.47 -17.66 -38.00
CA SER A 3 28.29 -17.30 -37.24
C SER A 3 28.63 -16.19 -36.24
N ALA A 4 27.96 -15.04 -36.36
CA ALA A 4 27.96 -14.03 -35.32
C ALA A 4 26.90 -14.43 -34.28
N LEU A 5 27.34 -15.03 -33.18
CA LEU A 5 26.51 -15.29 -32.02
C LEU A 5 26.19 -13.95 -31.35
N CYS A 6 25.04 -13.36 -31.67
CA CYS A 6 24.47 -12.26 -30.91
C CYS A 6 24.05 -12.81 -29.54
N ALA A 7 24.92 -12.66 -28.54
CA ALA A 7 24.53 -12.79 -27.15
C ALA A 7 23.63 -11.60 -26.79
N ALA A 8 22.31 -11.80 -26.89
CA ALA A 8 21.33 -10.89 -26.33
C ALA A 8 21.47 -10.92 -24.79
N ALA A 9 22.24 -9.99 -24.25
CA ALA A 9 22.21 -9.71 -22.82
C ALA A 9 20.80 -9.23 -22.47
N MET A 10 20.02 -10.07 -21.77
CA MET A 10 18.76 -9.66 -21.18
C MET A 10 19.07 -8.62 -20.10
N VAL A 11 18.99 -7.35 -20.47
CA VAL A 11 18.87 -6.26 -19.51
C VAL A 11 17.47 -6.37 -18.91
N THR A 12 17.29 -7.23 -17.92
CA THR A 12 16.11 -7.15 -17.05
C THR A 12 16.19 -5.79 -16.36
N SER A 13 15.36 -4.85 -16.80
CA SER A 13 15.34 -3.50 -16.21
C SER A 13 15.22 -3.58 -14.69
N VAL A 14 15.92 -2.70 -13.97
CA VAL A 14 15.90 -2.63 -12.49
C VAL A 14 14.47 -2.58 -11.95
N SER A 15 13.54 -1.94 -12.67
CA SER A 15 12.11 -1.90 -12.35
C SER A 15 11.43 -3.28 -12.40
N ALA A 16 11.77 -4.13 -13.37
CA ALA A 16 11.23 -5.48 -13.47
C ALA A 16 11.77 -6.40 -12.35
N GLN A 17 13.01 -6.19 -11.90
CA GLN A 17 13.56 -6.90 -10.74
C GLN A 17 12.88 -6.42 -9.44
N GLY A 18 12.69 -5.11 -9.26
CA GLY A 18 12.02 -4.55 -8.09
C GLY A 18 10.59 -5.04 -7.89
N GLY A 19 9.82 -5.24 -8.97
CA GLY A 19 8.47 -5.83 -8.88
C GLY A 19 8.48 -7.30 -8.42
N LYS A 20 9.43 -8.10 -8.92
CA LYS A 20 9.60 -9.49 -8.47
C LYS A 20 10.00 -9.57 -6.99
N ASP A 21 10.87 -8.66 -6.55
CA ASP A 21 11.30 -8.60 -5.15
C ASP A 21 10.12 -8.23 -4.23
N MET A 22 9.34 -7.19 -4.59
CA MET A 22 8.10 -6.82 -3.88
C MET A 22 7.14 -8.01 -3.74
N LEU A 23 6.86 -8.71 -4.85
CA LEU A 23 5.98 -9.88 -4.82
C LEU A 23 6.56 -11.00 -3.96
N SER A 24 7.83 -11.37 -4.16
CA SER A 24 8.44 -12.47 -3.39
C SER A 24 8.48 -12.19 -1.90
N ASN A 25 8.76 -10.95 -1.48
CA ASN A 25 8.69 -10.53 -0.09
C ASN A 25 7.25 -10.56 0.43
N GLY A 26 6.25 -10.14 -0.35
CA GLY A 26 4.83 -10.30 0.00
C GLY A 26 4.40 -11.76 0.20
N ILE A 27 4.92 -12.68 -0.62
CA ILE A 27 4.65 -14.12 -0.51
C ILE A 27 5.21 -14.73 0.78
N LYS A 28 6.30 -14.18 1.36
CA LYS A 28 6.84 -14.64 2.65
C LYS A 28 5.83 -14.49 3.80
N TYR A 29 4.92 -13.53 3.69
CA TYR A 29 3.91 -13.26 4.71
C TYR A 29 2.69 -14.17 4.60
N LEU A 30 2.58 -15.04 3.59
CA LEU A 30 1.44 -15.96 3.51
C LEU A 30 1.26 -16.74 4.82
N ASP A 31 0.01 -16.89 5.23
CA ASP A 31 -0.41 -17.50 6.48
C ASP A 31 -0.11 -16.72 7.78
N VAL A 32 0.59 -15.58 7.72
CA VAL A 32 0.75 -14.66 8.86
C VAL A 32 -0.64 -14.19 9.34
N PRO A 33 -0.97 -14.30 10.64
CA PRO A 33 -2.25 -13.90 11.20
C PRO A 33 -2.66 -12.45 10.91
N TYR A 34 -3.96 -12.27 10.66
CA TYR A 34 -4.57 -10.94 10.62
C TYR A 34 -4.92 -10.48 12.02
N VAL A 35 -4.38 -9.33 12.43
CA VAL A 35 -4.73 -8.66 13.69
C VAL A 35 -4.90 -7.17 13.43
N ALA A 36 -6.06 -6.63 13.80
CA ALA A 36 -6.30 -5.19 13.74
C ALA A 36 -5.65 -4.48 14.93
N HIS A 37 -5.31 -3.21 14.75
CA HIS A 37 -4.85 -2.32 15.82
C HIS A 37 -3.50 -2.69 16.47
N THR A 38 -2.63 -3.41 15.75
CA THR A 38 -1.30 -3.79 16.26
C THR A 38 -0.38 -2.60 16.55
N LEU A 39 -0.66 -1.44 15.94
CA LEU A 39 0.09 -0.19 16.14
C LEU A 39 -0.50 0.72 17.25
N GLU A 40 -1.58 0.31 17.92
CA GLU A 40 -2.35 1.18 18.83
C GLU A 40 -2.00 0.98 20.31
N ALA A 41 -0.69 0.94 20.61
CA ALA A 41 -0.17 0.86 21.96
C ALA A 41 -0.55 2.10 22.81
N ASP A 42 -0.55 1.95 24.14
CA ASP A 42 -0.63 3.08 25.06
C ASP A 42 0.67 3.87 25.09
N GLY A 43 0.59 5.17 25.38
CA GLY A 43 1.76 6.04 25.52
C GLY A 43 2.04 6.90 24.27
N PRO A 44 3.27 7.43 24.12
CA PRO A 44 3.66 8.20 22.95
C PRO A 44 3.65 7.33 21.68
N GLU A 45 3.41 7.97 20.53
CA GLU A 45 3.56 7.30 19.23
C GLU A 45 5.03 6.98 18.99
N GLU A 46 5.34 5.72 18.74
CA GLU A 46 6.67 5.20 18.45
C GLU A 46 6.60 4.21 17.27
N LEU A 47 7.75 3.89 16.68
CA LEU A 47 7.81 2.91 15.59
C LEU A 47 7.59 1.49 16.14
N VAL A 48 6.37 0.98 16.01
CA VAL A 48 6.04 -0.42 16.33
C VAL A 48 6.32 -1.32 15.14
N ILE A 49 7.10 -2.39 15.36
CA ILE A 49 7.37 -3.43 14.36
C ILE A 49 6.81 -4.74 14.90
N ASN A 50 5.76 -5.24 14.26
CA ASN A 50 5.19 -6.56 14.52
C ASN A 50 4.91 -7.22 13.16
N CYS A 51 5.84 -8.06 12.70
CA CYS A 51 5.73 -8.77 11.42
C CYS A 51 5.00 -10.11 11.54
N ASP A 52 4.75 -10.57 12.77
CA ASP A 52 4.04 -11.84 13.06
C ASP A 52 2.53 -11.66 13.11
N GLU A 53 2.05 -10.41 13.20
CA GLU A 53 0.64 -10.05 13.20
C GLU A 53 0.42 -8.78 12.39
N VAL A 54 -0.33 -8.89 11.30
CA VAL A 54 -0.47 -7.80 10.32
C VAL A 54 -1.92 -7.44 10.06
N ASP A 55 -2.13 -6.21 9.58
CA ASP A 55 -3.35 -5.81 8.90
C ASP A 55 -3.02 -5.50 7.43
N CYS A 56 -4.02 -5.04 6.67
CA CYS A 56 -3.85 -4.81 5.24
C CYS A 56 -2.81 -3.73 4.91
N THR A 57 -2.63 -2.74 5.78
CA THR A 57 -1.70 -1.63 5.58
C THR A 57 -0.32 -2.04 6.07
N THR A 58 -0.21 -2.57 7.29
CA THR A 58 1.10 -2.92 7.87
C THR A 58 1.82 -3.99 7.07
N LEU A 59 1.10 -4.96 6.51
CA LEU A 59 1.66 -5.91 5.54
C LEU A 59 2.38 -5.20 4.38
N VAL A 60 1.71 -4.26 3.72
CA VAL A 60 2.27 -3.55 2.57
C VAL A 60 3.46 -2.69 2.98
N GLU A 61 3.39 -2.04 4.15
CA GLU A 61 4.48 -1.23 4.68
C GLU A 61 5.73 -2.07 4.96
N TYR A 62 5.59 -3.24 5.59
CA TYR A 62 6.71 -4.13 5.88
C TYR A 62 7.33 -4.68 4.60
N VAL A 63 6.52 -5.14 3.65
CA VAL A 63 7.01 -5.64 2.36
C VAL A 63 7.76 -4.54 1.59
N LEU A 64 7.22 -3.32 1.58
CA LEU A 64 7.89 -2.19 0.93
C LEU A 64 9.20 -1.82 1.64
N ALA A 65 9.21 -1.78 2.97
CA ALA A 65 10.40 -1.47 3.77
C ALA A 65 11.51 -2.50 3.55
N GLU A 66 11.16 -3.79 3.56
CA GLU A 66 12.09 -4.88 3.26
C GLU A 66 12.65 -4.75 1.84
N THR A 67 11.79 -4.48 0.86
CA THR A 67 12.21 -4.42 -0.55
C THR A 67 13.09 -3.20 -0.85
N LEU A 68 12.84 -2.06 -0.19
CA LEU A 68 13.70 -0.87 -0.30
C LEU A 68 15.05 -1.07 0.40
N THR A 69 15.12 -1.93 1.41
CA THR A 69 16.37 -2.21 2.11
C THR A 69 17.31 -3.04 1.23
N PRO A 70 18.58 -2.62 1.01
CA PRO A 70 19.55 -3.45 0.30
C PRO A 70 19.79 -4.77 1.04
N LYS A 71 19.75 -5.88 0.31
CA LYS A 71 20.17 -7.18 0.86
C LYS A 71 21.68 -7.19 1.06
N LEU A 72 22.10 -7.76 2.18
CA LEU A 72 23.48 -8.04 2.53
C LEU A 72 24.01 -9.23 1.70
N ALA A 73 25.32 -9.48 1.77
CA ALA A 73 25.97 -10.52 0.97
C ALA A 73 25.50 -11.95 1.31
N ASP A 74 25.00 -12.15 2.53
CA ASP A 74 24.38 -13.39 3.02
C ASP A 74 22.89 -13.51 2.66
N GLY A 75 22.29 -12.45 2.09
CA GLY A 75 20.89 -12.39 1.69
C GLY A 75 19.96 -11.76 2.73
N ASP A 76 20.46 -11.44 3.93
CA ASP A 76 19.69 -10.81 5.00
C ASP A 76 19.53 -9.29 4.80
N ILE A 77 18.70 -8.66 5.63
CA ILE A 77 18.54 -7.21 5.67
C ILE A 77 18.99 -6.67 7.03
N SER A 78 19.54 -5.47 7.03
CA SER A 78 19.85 -4.77 8.28
C SER A 78 18.57 -4.32 8.98
N GLU A 79 18.39 -4.71 10.25
CA GLU A 79 17.22 -4.32 11.07
C GLU A 79 17.09 -2.79 11.18
N SER A 80 18.20 -2.07 11.37
CA SER A 80 18.18 -0.61 11.44
C SER A 80 17.81 0.03 10.11
N ALA A 81 18.35 -0.47 8.99
CA ALA A 81 17.97 0.04 7.67
C ALA A 81 16.50 -0.26 7.32
N PHE A 82 15.99 -1.42 7.75
CA PHE A 82 14.57 -1.76 7.65
C PHE A 82 13.70 -0.79 8.46
N ALA A 83 14.05 -0.57 9.73
CA ALA A 83 13.33 0.35 10.61
C ALA A 83 13.32 1.78 10.06
N ASP A 84 14.45 2.26 9.54
CA ASP A 84 14.56 3.58 8.90
C ASP A 84 13.64 3.71 7.67
N ASN A 85 13.58 2.68 6.83
CA ASN A 85 12.69 2.66 5.67
C ASN A 85 11.22 2.61 6.10
N LEU A 86 10.89 1.75 7.06
CA LEU A 86 9.54 1.65 7.61
C LEU A 86 9.07 2.97 8.21
N GLN A 87 9.94 3.67 8.95
CA GLN A 87 9.63 4.99 9.51
C GLN A 87 9.34 6.02 8.39
N LYS A 88 10.17 6.05 7.33
CA LYS A 88 9.96 6.92 6.17
C LYS A 88 8.64 6.63 5.43
N ILE A 89 8.23 5.37 5.42
CA ILE A 89 6.98 4.92 4.78
C ILE A 89 5.77 5.32 5.63
N ARG A 90 5.78 5.00 6.92
CA ARG A 90 4.62 5.08 7.82
C ARG A 90 4.35 6.49 8.36
N TYR A 91 5.39 7.30 8.52
CA TYR A 91 5.30 8.63 9.10
C TYR A 91 5.57 9.71 8.06
N ARG A 92 4.86 10.83 8.17
CA ARG A 92 4.99 11.96 7.26
C ARG A 92 6.42 12.48 7.26
N ASP A 93 7.06 12.45 6.09
CA ASP A 93 8.47 12.79 5.87
C ASP A 93 9.44 12.03 6.81
N GLY A 94 9.05 10.84 7.26
CA GLY A 94 9.82 10.00 8.17
C GLY A 94 10.00 10.56 9.58
N LYS A 95 9.14 11.47 10.02
CA LYS A 95 9.24 12.13 11.33
C LYS A 95 8.10 11.67 12.24
N ILE A 96 8.45 10.99 13.33
CA ILE A 96 7.51 10.61 14.38
C ILE A 96 7.27 11.84 15.27
N ASP A 97 6.03 12.32 15.29
CA ASP A 97 5.56 13.46 16.07
C ASP A 97 4.10 13.25 16.51
N GLY A 98 3.91 12.26 17.38
CA GLY A 98 2.60 11.84 17.89
C GLY A 98 1.73 11.12 16.86
N TYR A 99 0.55 10.68 17.31
CA TYR A 99 -0.37 9.82 16.51
C TYR A 99 -0.70 10.39 15.12
N THR A 100 -0.88 11.70 15.01
CA THR A 100 -1.26 12.36 13.73
C THR A 100 -0.09 12.54 12.75
N SER A 101 1.14 12.21 13.15
CA SER A 101 2.28 12.12 12.24
C SER A 101 2.26 10.86 11.39
N ARG A 102 1.61 9.79 11.88
CA ARG A 102 1.36 8.56 11.11
C ARG A 102 0.38 8.83 9.96
N LEU A 103 0.63 8.21 8.82
CA LEU A 103 -0.08 8.45 7.57
C LEU A 103 -1.34 7.57 7.47
N HIS A 104 -2.38 7.92 8.25
CA HIS A 104 -3.61 7.11 8.36
C HIS A 104 -4.46 7.07 7.08
N TYR A 105 -4.48 8.16 6.31
CA TYR A 105 -5.19 8.20 5.02
C TYR A 105 -4.25 7.78 3.90
N ILE A 106 -4.65 6.81 3.09
CA ILE A 106 -3.77 6.23 2.07
C ILE A 106 -3.44 7.23 0.97
N ALA A 107 -4.30 8.20 0.66
CA ALA A 107 -3.96 9.32 -0.19
C ALA A 107 -2.77 10.13 0.35
N ASP A 108 -2.68 10.34 1.66
CA ASP A 108 -1.54 11.03 2.28
C ASP A 108 -0.29 10.13 2.29
N TRP A 109 -0.46 8.84 2.57
CA TRP A 109 0.60 7.84 2.50
C TRP A 109 1.23 7.77 1.10
N ILE A 110 0.41 7.76 0.05
CA ILE A 110 0.84 7.81 -1.34
C ILE A 110 1.56 9.13 -1.64
N ASN A 111 0.99 10.27 -1.22
CA ASN A 111 1.62 11.58 -1.41
C ASN A 111 3.01 11.65 -0.75
N ASN A 112 3.16 11.06 0.44
CA ASN A 112 4.43 10.94 1.12
C ASN A 112 5.44 10.13 0.32
N GLY A 113 5.06 8.94 -0.16
CA GLY A 113 5.98 8.10 -0.94
C GLY A 113 6.37 8.65 -2.30
N VAL A 114 5.45 9.33 -2.98
CA VAL A 114 5.75 10.03 -4.24
C VAL A 114 6.68 11.22 -3.99
N ARG A 115 6.36 12.07 -3.00
CA ARG A 115 7.18 13.25 -2.65
C ARG A 115 8.60 12.86 -2.24
N ASN A 116 8.73 11.79 -1.45
CA ASN A 116 10.01 11.30 -0.94
C ASN A 116 10.67 10.27 -1.88
N GLY A 117 10.14 10.08 -3.08
CA GLY A 117 10.82 9.40 -4.18
C GLY A 117 10.85 7.88 -4.13
N PHE A 118 10.12 7.23 -3.22
CA PHE A 118 10.09 5.77 -3.09
C PHE A 118 8.83 5.10 -3.67
N LEU A 119 7.85 5.88 -4.14
CA LEU A 119 6.70 5.40 -4.91
C LEU A 119 6.52 6.17 -6.22
N GLN A 120 5.92 5.49 -7.20
CA GLN A 120 5.35 6.07 -8.41
C GLN A 120 3.83 5.82 -8.42
N ASP A 121 3.04 6.84 -8.73
CA ASP A 121 1.60 6.68 -8.99
C ASP A 121 1.40 6.23 -10.44
N VAL A 122 1.20 4.92 -10.64
CA VAL A 122 1.03 4.31 -11.96
C VAL A 122 -0.34 4.70 -12.53
N THR A 123 -1.40 4.72 -11.71
CA THR A 123 -2.72 5.18 -12.14
C THR A 123 -2.71 6.63 -12.60
N GLY A 124 -1.91 7.50 -11.97
CA GLY A 124 -1.66 8.89 -12.39
C GLY A 124 -1.14 9.03 -13.82
N ALA A 125 -0.43 8.03 -14.33
CA ALA A 125 0.08 8.03 -15.69
C ALA A 125 -0.80 7.25 -16.68
N MET A 126 -1.51 6.22 -16.21
CA MET A 126 -2.10 5.18 -17.07
C MET A 126 -3.63 5.21 -17.15
N SER A 127 -4.32 5.83 -16.19
CA SER A 127 -5.78 5.91 -16.18
C SER A 127 -6.25 7.34 -16.42
N PRO A 128 -7.20 7.59 -17.34
CA PRO A 128 -7.76 8.93 -17.53
C PRO A 128 -8.83 9.30 -16.50
N ASP A 129 -9.40 8.32 -15.79
CA ASP A 129 -10.46 8.57 -14.81
C ASP A 129 -9.90 9.16 -13.52
N THR A 130 -10.55 10.22 -13.04
CA THR A 130 -10.24 10.83 -11.75
C THR A 130 -11.41 10.75 -10.79
N GLU A 131 -11.09 10.82 -9.50
CA GLU A 131 -12.05 11.08 -8.46
C GLU A 131 -11.55 12.24 -7.57
N ARG A 132 -12.50 13.02 -7.07
CA ARG A 132 -12.23 14.13 -6.16
C ARG A 132 -12.18 13.61 -4.73
N LEU A 133 -11.03 13.73 -4.07
CA LEU A 133 -10.89 13.33 -2.68
C LEU A 133 -11.85 14.12 -1.77
N SER A 134 -12.60 13.40 -0.94
CA SER A 134 -13.47 13.96 0.09
C SER A 134 -13.23 13.21 1.39
N ILE A 135 -12.23 13.65 2.15
CA ILE A 135 -11.70 12.94 3.30
C ILE A 135 -12.11 13.68 4.58
N SER A 136 -12.76 12.96 5.50
CA SER A 136 -13.22 13.49 6.79
C SER A 136 -13.52 12.41 7.83
N TYR A 137 -13.30 11.13 7.54
CA TYR A 137 -13.84 10.01 8.32
C TYR A 137 -13.38 10.02 9.78
N MET A 138 -12.07 10.14 10.02
CA MET A 138 -11.49 10.08 11.36
C MET A 138 -11.95 11.24 12.25
N SER A 139 -11.88 12.50 11.77
CA SER A 139 -12.35 13.64 12.57
C SER A 139 -13.87 13.66 12.78
N SER A 140 -14.64 13.00 11.90
CA SER A 140 -16.09 12.86 12.02
C SER A 140 -16.51 11.70 12.94
N HIS A 141 -15.60 10.75 13.20
CA HIS A 141 -15.85 9.59 14.05
C HIS A 141 -14.73 9.36 15.09
N PRO A 142 -14.34 10.39 15.89
CA PRO A 142 -13.21 10.29 16.81
C PRO A 142 -13.38 9.19 17.86
N GLN A 143 -14.61 8.82 18.20
CA GLN A 143 -14.93 7.73 19.13
C GLN A 143 -14.45 6.35 18.67
N LEU A 144 -14.14 6.17 17.38
CA LEU A 144 -13.64 4.89 16.84
C LEU A 144 -12.12 4.73 17.01
N TYR A 145 -11.42 5.79 17.43
CA TYR A 145 -9.96 5.84 17.49
C TYR A 145 -9.51 6.25 18.88
N LYS A 146 -8.80 5.37 19.59
CA LYS A 146 -8.35 5.56 20.97
C LYS A 146 -7.61 6.90 21.16
N GLN A 147 -6.72 7.23 20.24
CA GLN A 147 -5.89 8.44 20.26
C GLN A 147 -6.64 9.72 19.84
N LEU A 148 -7.89 9.61 19.37
CA LEU A 148 -8.74 10.76 19.02
C LEU A 148 -9.89 10.97 20.01
N ALA A 149 -10.48 9.89 20.53
CA ALA A 149 -11.71 9.92 21.35
C ALA A 149 -11.62 10.90 22.53
N ASN A 150 -10.45 11.01 23.15
CA ASN A 150 -10.19 11.90 24.29
C ASN A 150 -9.14 12.98 24.00
N SER A 151 -8.84 13.28 22.73
CA SER A 151 -7.85 14.29 22.34
C SER A 151 -8.40 15.28 21.31
N PRO A 152 -9.02 16.39 21.77
CA PRO A 152 -9.47 17.45 20.87
C PRO A 152 -8.34 18.03 20.01
N GLU A 153 -7.11 18.02 20.53
CA GLU A 153 -5.91 18.43 19.80
C GLU A 153 -5.65 17.52 18.59
N ASN A 154 -5.64 16.21 18.79
CA ASN A 154 -5.43 15.26 17.68
C ASN A 154 -6.58 15.33 16.66
N VAL A 155 -7.82 15.51 17.11
CA VAL A 155 -8.96 15.73 16.21
C VAL A 155 -8.77 16.98 15.37
N ALA A 156 -8.31 18.09 15.95
CA ALA A 156 -8.03 19.32 15.21
C ALA A 156 -6.89 19.15 14.19
N LYS A 157 -5.81 18.45 14.56
CA LYS A 157 -4.72 18.09 13.65
C LYS A 157 -5.21 17.23 12.49
N MET A 158 -5.99 16.18 12.76
CA MET A 158 -6.58 15.33 11.71
C MET A 158 -7.49 16.13 10.78
N LYS A 159 -8.35 17.00 11.32
CA LYS A 159 -9.23 17.85 10.50
C LYS A 159 -8.45 18.77 9.56
N LYS A 160 -7.30 19.31 10.01
CA LYS A 160 -6.41 20.11 9.15
C LYS A 160 -5.76 19.27 8.05
N ILE A 161 -5.34 18.05 8.36
CA ILE A 161 -4.80 17.10 7.38
C ILE A 161 -5.88 16.76 6.33
N GLU A 162 -7.07 16.39 6.77
CA GLU A 162 -8.24 16.08 5.94
C GLU A 162 -8.60 17.22 4.99
N GLN A 163 -8.63 18.46 5.49
CA GLN A 163 -8.86 19.66 4.68
C GLN A 163 -7.77 19.86 3.62
N SER A 164 -6.51 19.54 3.94
CA SER A 164 -5.40 19.68 3.00
C SER A 164 -5.39 18.61 1.90
N LEU A 165 -6.02 17.46 2.15
CA LEU A 165 -6.14 16.36 1.18
C LEU A 165 -7.40 16.52 0.31
N SER A 166 -8.50 16.94 0.91
CA SER A 166 -9.79 17.07 0.25
C SER A 166 -9.78 18.09 -0.88
N GLY A 167 -10.56 17.83 -1.92
CA GLY A 167 -10.70 18.66 -3.11
C GLY A 167 -9.59 18.49 -4.15
N LYS A 168 -8.58 17.65 -3.89
CA LYS A 168 -7.60 17.23 -4.89
C LYS A 168 -8.20 16.13 -5.77
N GLU A 169 -7.97 16.22 -7.08
CA GLU A 169 -8.26 15.14 -8.02
C GLU A 169 -7.13 14.11 -7.96
N VAL A 170 -7.49 12.83 -7.91
CA VAL A 170 -6.54 11.72 -8.06
C VAL A 170 -7.01 10.79 -9.16
N HIS A 171 -6.07 10.23 -9.91
CA HIS A 171 -6.39 9.22 -10.90
C HIS A 171 -6.60 7.87 -10.22
N TYR A 172 -7.60 7.14 -10.70
CA TYR A 172 -7.89 5.77 -10.26
C TYR A 172 -8.40 4.95 -11.46
N LEU A 173 -8.46 3.63 -11.32
CA LEU A 173 -9.10 2.75 -12.28
C LEU A 173 -10.46 2.29 -11.74
N PRO A 174 -11.59 2.76 -12.31
CA PRO A 174 -12.91 2.27 -11.93
C PRO A 174 -13.00 0.75 -12.05
N LYS A 175 -13.63 0.08 -11.08
CA LYS A 175 -13.66 -1.40 -11.03
C LYS A 175 -14.24 -2.06 -12.28
N ALA A 176 -15.18 -1.40 -12.96
CA ALA A 176 -15.78 -1.89 -14.19
C ALA A 176 -14.78 -1.95 -15.37
N LYS A 177 -13.65 -1.25 -15.27
CA LYS A 177 -12.58 -1.21 -16.29
C LYS A 177 -11.42 -2.17 -15.97
N LEU A 178 -11.49 -2.92 -14.87
CA LEU A 178 -10.47 -3.92 -14.52
C LEU A 178 -10.95 -5.32 -14.96
N PRO A 179 -10.37 -5.92 -16.00
CA PRO A 179 -10.66 -7.30 -16.37
C PRO A 179 -10.03 -8.29 -15.35
N ALA A 180 -10.50 -9.54 -15.36
CA ALA A 180 -9.93 -10.61 -14.52
C ALA A 180 -8.44 -10.85 -14.78
N ASP A 181 -8.03 -10.68 -16.03
CA ASP A 181 -6.65 -10.91 -16.48
C ASP A 181 -5.76 -9.67 -16.33
N GLY A 182 -6.24 -8.65 -15.61
CA GLY A 182 -5.50 -7.41 -15.36
C GLY A 182 -5.25 -6.56 -16.61
N LEU A 183 -4.35 -5.58 -16.46
CA LEU A 183 -3.96 -4.69 -17.54
C LEU A 183 -2.43 -4.70 -17.65
N PRO A 184 -1.84 -4.58 -18.86
CA PRO A 184 -0.40 -4.77 -19.07
C PRO A 184 0.50 -3.77 -18.32
N TRP A 185 -0.07 -2.65 -17.87
CA TRP A 185 0.62 -1.65 -17.06
C TRP A 185 0.57 -1.91 -15.55
N ILE A 186 -0.30 -2.81 -15.10
CA ILE A 186 -0.30 -3.39 -13.74
C ILE A 186 0.64 -4.59 -13.77
N LYS A 187 1.61 -4.63 -12.86
CA LYS A 187 2.68 -5.62 -12.83
C LYS A 187 2.71 -6.35 -11.49
N ASP A 188 3.31 -7.54 -11.49
CA ASP A 188 3.66 -8.23 -10.24
C ASP A 188 4.42 -7.31 -9.29
N GLY A 189 3.99 -7.31 -8.03
CA GLY A 189 4.59 -6.49 -6.98
C GLY A 189 4.09 -5.05 -6.92
N ASP A 190 3.23 -4.61 -7.85
CA ASP A 190 2.55 -3.31 -7.70
C ASP A 190 1.68 -3.32 -6.44
N ILE A 191 1.71 -2.22 -5.70
CA ILE A 191 0.84 -1.99 -4.56
C ILE A 191 -0.52 -1.54 -5.08
N ILE A 192 -1.57 -2.19 -4.60
CA ILE A 192 -2.95 -1.92 -4.94
C ILE A 192 -3.65 -1.27 -3.74
N ALA A 193 -4.22 -0.10 -3.94
CA ALA A 193 -5.08 0.57 -2.97
C ALA A 193 -6.53 0.58 -3.49
N ILE A 194 -7.44 -0.09 -2.79
CA ILE A 194 -8.84 -0.22 -3.19
C ILE A 194 -9.63 1.00 -2.75
N THR A 195 -10.08 1.80 -3.71
CA THR A 195 -10.85 3.03 -3.49
C THR A 195 -12.27 2.71 -3.03
N THR A 196 -12.89 3.62 -2.28
CA THR A 196 -14.20 3.37 -1.65
C THR A 196 -15.18 4.53 -1.80
N ASN A 197 -16.47 4.22 -1.76
CA ASN A 197 -17.55 5.22 -1.65
C ASN A 197 -18.02 5.44 -0.20
N THR A 198 -17.34 4.86 0.79
CA THR A 198 -17.59 5.17 2.21
C THR A 198 -17.42 6.69 2.43
N PRO A 199 -18.46 7.41 2.90
CA PRO A 199 -18.36 8.86 3.07
C PRO A 199 -17.18 9.27 3.95
N GLY A 200 -16.34 10.18 3.46
CA GLY A 200 -15.19 10.70 4.19
C GLY A 200 -13.93 9.84 4.15
N LEU A 201 -13.92 8.72 3.41
CA LEU A 201 -12.79 7.79 3.32
C LEU A 201 -12.40 7.57 1.85
N ASP A 202 -11.11 7.60 1.55
CA ASP A 202 -10.56 7.45 0.20
C ASP A 202 -10.26 5.99 -0.18
N VAL A 203 -9.63 5.23 0.72
CA VAL A 203 -9.21 3.84 0.49
C VAL A 203 -9.69 2.97 1.64
N ALA A 204 -10.20 1.78 1.32
CA ALA A 204 -10.72 0.85 2.32
C ALA A 204 -9.83 -0.37 2.57
N HIS A 205 -8.94 -0.70 1.63
CA HIS A 205 -8.13 -1.92 1.71
C HIS A 205 -6.89 -1.81 0.82
N MET A 206 -5.83 -2.55 1.15
CA MET A 206 -4.59 -2.62 0.36
C MET A 206 -4.10 -4.05 0.15
N GLY A 207 -3.22 -4.23 -0.83
CA GLY A 207 -2.52 -5.49 -1.09
C GLY A 207 -1.48 -5.36 -2.21
N ILE A 208 -0.94 -6.49 -2.64
CA ILE A 208 0.12 -6.57 -3.66
C ILE A 208 -0.41 -7.36 -4.86
N ALA A 209 -0.22 -6.82 -6.07
CA ALA A 209 -0.61 -7.46 -7.31
C ALA A 209 0.20 -8.74 -7.57
N PHE A 210 -0.51 -9.81 -7.94
CA PHE A 210 0.09 -11.09 -8.27
C PHE A 210 -0.63 -11.73 -9.46
N TYR A 211 0.09 -11.98 -10.54
CA TYR A 211 -0.41 -12.73 -11.69
C TYR A 211 -0.17 -14.23 -11.52
N ALA A 212 -1.26 -15.01 -11.53
CA ALA A 212 -1.22 -16.47 -11.56
C ALA A 212 -2.16 -16.98 -12.64
N ASP A 213 -1.67 -17.85 -13.53
CA ASP A 213 -2.41 -18.39 -14.67
C ASP A 213 -3.13 -17.29 -15.48
N SER A 214 -2.41 -16.21 -15.76
CA SER A 214 -2.90 -15.00 -16.46
C SER A 214 -3.99 -14.19 -15.75
N LYS A 215 -4.36 -14.53 -14.51
CA LYS A 215 -5.32 -13.75 -13.71
C LYS A 215 -4.60 -12.82 -12.76
N LEU A 216 -5.07 -11.58 -12.66
CA LEU A 216 -4.62 -10.64 -11.64
C LEU A 216 -5.30 -10.95 -10.30
N LEU A 217 -4.53 -11.55 -9.40
CA LEU A 217 -4.88 -11.83 -8.01
C LEU A 217 -4.29 -10.76 -7.08
N LEU A 218 -4.64 -10.84 -5.80
CA LEU A 218 -4.15 -9.96 -4.75
C LEU A 218 -3.55 -10.79 -3.60
N VAL A 219 -2.29 -10.51 -3.24
CA VAL A 219 -1.73 -10.93 -1.95
C VAL A 219 -2.11 -9.88 -0.92
N HIS A 220 -2.88 -10.27 0.11
CA HIS A 220 -3.36 -9.32 1.11
C HIS A 220 -3.63 -9.96 2.46
N ALA A 221 -3.57 -9.16 3.53
CA ALA A 221 -4.06 -9.54 4.84
C ALA A 221 -5.61 -9.53 4.81
N SER A 222 -6.23 -10.70 4.90
CA SER A 222 -7.69 -10.88 4.84
C SER A 222 -8.25 -10.97 6.25
N SER A 223 -9.09 -10.00 6.65
CA SER A 223 -9.81 -10.09 7.92
C SER A 223 -10.83 -11.24 7.95
N THR A 224 -11.35 -11.63 6.78
CA THR A 224 -12.28 -12.75 6.62
C THR A 224 -11.58 -14.11 6.81
N ASP A 225 -10.43 -14.31 6.16
CA ASP A 225 -9.64 -15.54 6.30
C ASP A 225 -8.73 -15.52 7.54
N LYS A 226 -8.67 -14.36 8.24
CA LYS A 226 -7.87 -14.08 9.45
C LYS A 226 -6.35 -14.26 9.27
N LYS A 227 -5.86 -14.11 8.05
CA LYS A 227 -4.43 -14.23 7.71
C LYS A 227 -4.12 -13.59 6.36
N VAL A 228 -2.84 -13.50 6.02
CA VAL A 228 -2.39 -13.14 4.69
C VAL A 228 -2.65 -14.29 3.71
N VAL A 229 -3.26 -13.97 2.58
CA VAL A 229 -3.68 -14.93 1.57
C VAL A 229 -3.38 -14.42 0.16
N VAL A 230 -3.27 -15.34 -0.79
CA VAL A 230 -3.56 -15.07 -2.20
C VAL A 230 -5.08 -15.11 -2.39
N SER A 231 -5.65 -14.10 -3.03
CA SER A 231 -7.08 -14.07 -3.30
C SER A 231 -7.53 -15.28 -4.13
N LYS A 232 -8.61 -15.94 -3.69
CA LYS A 232 -9.18 -17.11 -4.39
C LYS A 232 -9.84 -16.77 -5.72
N VAL A 233 -10.20 -15.50 -5.89
CA VAL A 233 -10.82 -14.94 -7.10
C VAL A 233 -9.96 -13.77 -7.61
N PRO A 234 -10.05 -13.43 -8.90
CA PRO A 234 -9.39 -12.25 -9.44
C PRO A 234 -9.76 -10.97 -8.70
N LEU A 235 -8.86 -10.00 -8.67
CA LEU A 235 -9.07 -8.70 -8.05
C LEU A 235 -10.33 -8.01 -8.58
N SER A 236 -10.62 -8.13 -9.88
CA SER A 236 -11.85 -7.59 -10.48
C SER A 236 -13.12 -8.17 -9.84
N GLN A 237 -13.12 -9.45 -9.47
CA GLN A 237 -14.25 -10.10 -8.81
C GLN A 237 -14.37 -9.62 -7.35
N MET A 238 -13.25 -9.49 -6.63
CA MET A 238 -13.26 -8.93 -5.26
C MET A 238 -13.89 -7.52 -5.23
N LEU A 239 -13.51 -6.66 -6.19
CA LEU A 239 -14.10 -5.31 -6.35
C LEU A 239 -15.59 -5.35 -6.71
N LYS A 240 -16.00 -6.32 -7.52
CA LYS A 240 -17.39 -6.49 -7.93
C LYS A 240 -18.28 -6.94 -6.77
N ASP A 241 -17.78 -7.82 -5.92
CA ASP A 241 -18.52 -8.41 -4.80
C ASP A 241 -18.77 -7.42 -3.66
N ASN A 242 -17.98 -6.35 -3.56
CA ASN A 242 -18.17 -5.29 -2.56
C ASN A 242 -18.75 -4.02 -3.19
N ASN A 243 -19.97 -3.65 -2.80
CA ASN A 243 -20.65 -2.45 -3.32
C ASN A 243 -19.99 -1.13 -2.86
N LYS A 244 -19.15 -1.16 -1.81
CA LYS A 244 -18.41 0.02 -1.36
C LYS A 244 -17.11 0.23 -2.11
N TRP A 245 -16.51 -0.82 -2.65
CA TRP A 245 -15.26 -0.71 -3.41
C TRP A 245 -15.56 -0.16 -4.81
N THR A 246 -14.90 0.94 -5.20
CA THR A 246 -15.20 1.68 -6.43
C THR A 246 -14.19 1.43 -7.54
N GLY A 247 -12.98 1.02 -7.20
CA GLY A 247 -11.87 0.88 -8.12
C GLY A 247 -10.55 0.68 -7.39
N ILE A 248 -9.45 0.95 -8.09
CA ILE A 248 -8.10 0.85 -7.53
C ILE A 248 -7.22 2.03 -7.92
N ARG A 249 -6.32 2.41 -7.02
CA ARG A 249 -5.09 3.12 -7.34
C ARG A 249 -3.95 2.11 -7.40
N VAL A 250 -3.02 2.31 -8.34
CA VAL A 250 -1.89 1.41 -8.56
C VAL A 250 -0.60 2.16 -8.34
N LEU A 251 0.24 1.64 -7.45
CA LEU A 251 1.45 2.27 -6.97
C LEU A 251 2.61 1.30 -7.24
N ARG A 252 3.78 1.83 -7.60
CA ARG A 252 4.97 1.02 -7.84
C ARG A 252 6.13 1.52 -7.01
N MET A 253 6.84 0.59 -6.37
CA MET A 253 8.09 0.90 -5.68
C MET A 253 9.07 1.56 -6.66
N LYS A 254 9.69 2.65 -6.20
CA LYS A 254 10.82 3.29 -6.86
C LYS A 254 12.03 3.13 -5.95
N LYS A 255 13.04 2.42 -6.44
CA LYS A 255 14.33 2.21 -5.77
C LYS A 255 15.43 2.79 -6.62
#